data_AF-A0A418VGA9-F1
#
_entry.id   AF-A0A418VGA9-F1
#
_cell.length_a   1.000
_cell.length_b   1.000
_cell.length_c   1.000
_cell.angle_alpha   90.00
_cell.angle_beta   90.00
_cell.angle_gamma   90.00
#
_symmetry.space_group_name_H-M   'P 1'
#
loop_
_entity.id
_entity.type
_entity.pdbx_description
1 polymer ?
#
loop_
_entity_poly.entity_id
_entity_poly.type
_entity_poly.pdbx_seq_one_letter_code
_entity_poly.pdbx_strand_id
1 'polypeptide(L)' 'MNKIVRENYPVSALPADLREGLAGPVVTVTIEEGEQPPKQRPTLDEIFARRQPPFRSKEEIDAEWRRQRDEWE' A
#
# COMPACT_ATOMS: atom_id res chain seq x y z
N MET A 1 -13.56 -5.67 -9.66
CA MET A 1 -13.09 -6.62 -10.69
C MET A 1 -11.82 -6.04 -11.33
N ASN A 2 -10.63 -6.35 -10.81
CA ASN A 2 -9.38 -5.87 -11.38
C ASN A 2 -8.79 -6.95 -12.28
N LYS A 3 -8.52 -6.62 -13.54
CA LYS A 3 -7.92 -7.53 -14.53
C LYS A 3 -6.50 -7.07 -14.82
N ILE A 4 -5.52 -7.90 -14.50
CA ILE A 4 -4.11 -7.65 -14.83
C ILE A 4 -3.73 -8.60 -15.95
N VAL A 5 -3.40 -8.05 -17.12
CA VAL A 5 -2.93 -8.81 -18.27
C VAL A 5 -1.42 -8.64 -18.39
N ARG A 6 -0.69 -9.74 -18.37
CA ARG A 6 0.76 -9.78 -18.61
C ARG A 6 1.01 -10.47 -19.94
N GLU A 7 1.47 -9.71 -20.92
CA GLU A 7 1.87 -10.23 -22.24
C GLU A 7 3.32 -10.71 -22.20
N ASN A 8 3.67 -11.67 -23.07
CA ASN A 8 5.02 -12.20 -23.23
C ASN A 8 5.63 -12.77 -21.92
N TYR A 9 4.81 -13.37 -21.06
CA TYR A 9 5.28 -13.98 -19.83
C TYR A 9 6.08 -15.26 -20.14
N PRO A 10 7.31 -15.41 -19.61
CA PRO A 10 8.16 -16.55 -19.97
C PRO A 10 7.61 -17.87 -19.40
N VAL A 11 7.57 -18.90 -20.23
CA VAL A 11 7.08 -20.23 -19.83
C VAL A 11 7.94 -20.86 -18.73
N SER A 12 9.22 -20.53 -18.68
CA SER A 12 10.14 -20.95 -17.60
C SER A 12 9.75 -20.40 -16.22
N ALA A 13 8.97 -19.32 -16.15
CA ALA A 13 8.50 -18.75 -14.89
C ALA A 13 7.12 -19.30 -14.46
N LEU A 14 6.44 -20.06 -15.33
CA LEU A 14 5.19 -20.74 -14.96
C LEU A 14 5.46 -21.92 -14.00
N PRO A 15 4.51 -22.26 -13.12
CA PRO A 15 4.47 -23.53 -12.39
C PRO A 15 4.54 -24.76 -13.31
N ALA A 16 5.10 -25.87 -12.84
CA ALA A 16 5.40 -27.05 -13.68
C ALA A 16 4.14 -27.69 -14.29
N ASP A 17 3.05 -27.73 -13.54
CA ASP A 17 1.70 -28.19 -13.93
C ASP A 17 1.10 -27.37 -15.07
N LEU A 18 1.46 -26.09 -15.17
CA LEU A 18 0.95 -25.18 -16.22
C LEU A 18 1.88 -25.09 -17.44
N ARG A 19 3.05 -25.73 -17.40
CA ARG A 19 3.98 -25.81 -18.54
C ARG A 19 3.59 -26.89 -19.54
N GLU A 20 2.87 -27.92 -19.10
CA GLU A 20 2.51 -29.05 -19.94
C GLU A 20 1.61 -28.62 -21.10
N GLY A 21 1.95 -29.04 -22.32
CA GLY A 21 1.18 -28.72 -23.53
C GLY A 21 1.46 -27.35 -24.17
N LEU A 22 2.38 -26.54 -23.61
CA LEU A 22 2.80 -25.28 -24.21
C LEU A 22 3.98 -25.48 -25.18
N ALA A 23 3.80 -25.08 -26.43
CA ALA A 23 4.84 -25.22 -27.48
C ALA A 23 5.77 -23.99 -27.58
N GLY A 24 5.37 -22.84 -27.02
CA GLY A 24 6.08 -21.56 -27.18
C GLY A 24 6.94 -21.17 -25.97
N PRO A 25 7.89 -20.22 -26.14
CA PRO A 25 8.73 -19.70 -25.05
C PRO A 25 8.00 -18.70 -24.14
N VAL A 26 6.91 -18.11 -24.63
CA VAL A 26 6.13 -17.07 -23.93
C VAL A 26 4.63 -17.35 -24.00
N VAL A 27 3.89 -16.88 -23.01
CA VAL A 27 2.43 -16.95 -22.91
C VAL A 27 1.83 -15.64 -22.41
N THR A 28 0.52 -15.46 -22.61
CA THR A 28 -0.23 -14.36 -22.00
C THR A 28 -0.89 -14.86 -20.72
N VAL A 29 -0.55 -14.23 -19.59
CA VAL A 29 -1.14 -14.55 -18.28
C VAL A 29 -2.19 -13.51 -17.95
N THR A 30 -3.43 -13.96 -17.71
CA THR A 30 -4.51 -13.11 -17.20
C THR A 30 -4.74 -13.42 -15.73
N ILE A 31 -4.57 -12.41 -14.88
CA ILE A 31 -4.86 -12.51 -13.45
C ILE A 31 -6.19 -11.80 -13.20
N GLU A 32 -7.17 -12.58 -12.77
CA GLU A 32 -8.47 -12.09 -12.32
C GLU A 32 -8.48 -12.10 -10.79
N GLU A 33 -8.31 -10.93 -10.20
CA GLU A 33 -8.48 -10.79 -8.75
C GLU A 33 -9.97 -10.74 -8.45
N GLY A 34 -10.44 -11.71 -7.67
CA GLY A 34 -11.77 -11.65 -7.05
C GLY A 34 -11.95 -10.32 -6.32
N GLU A 35 -13.20 -9.90 -6.15
CA GLU A 35 -13.51 -8.66 -5.44
C GLU A 35 -12.92 -8.74 -4.02
N GLN A 36 -11.79 -8.06 -3.81
CA GLN A 36 -11.27 -7.91 -2.46
C GLN A 36 -12.28 -7.07 -1.70
N PRO A 37 -12.70 -7.49 -0.50
CA PRO A 37 -13.52 -6.64 0.33
C PRO A 37 -12.79 -5.30 0.46
N PRO A 38 -13.50 -4.16 0.34
CA PRO A 38 -12.86 -2.86 0.44
C PRO A 38 -12.02 -2.84 1.70
N LYS A 39 -10.74 -2.48 1.59
CA LYS A 39 -9.87 -2.33 2.76
C LYS A 39 -10.61 -1.44 3.75
N GLN A 40 -10.95 -1.99 4.92
CA GLN A 40 -11.67 -1.25 5.95
C GLN A 40 -10.79 -0.07 6.35
N ARG A 41 -11.20 1.13 5.94
CA ARG A 41 -10.53 2.37 6.37
C ARG A 41 -11.03 2.65 7.77
N PRO A 42 -10.15 3.00 8.71
CA PRO A 42 -10.60 3.32 10.04
C PRO A 42 -11.52 4.54 10.01
N THR A 43 -12.54 4.53 10.87
CA THR A 43 -13.43 5.69 11.02
C THR A 43 -12.69 6.84 11.70
N LEU A 44 -13.24 8.06 11.60
CA LEU A 44 -12.69 9.20 12.33
C LEU A 44 -12.67 8.91 13.84
N ASP A 45 -13.71 8.30 14.38
CA ASP A 45 -13.80 7.94 15.80
C ASP A 45 -12.72 6.94 16.22
N GLU A 46 -12.43 5.93 15.39
CA GLU A 46 -11.34 4.98 15.65
C GLU A 46 -9.96 5.65 15.63
N ILE A 47 -9.77 6.65 14.76
CA ILE A 47 -8.54 7.43 14.70
C ILE A 47 -8.39 8.28 15.97
N PHE A 48 -9.47 8.94 16.41
CA PHE A 48 -9.46 9.75 17.63
C PHE A 48 -9.31 8.91 18.89
N ALA A 49 -9.94 7.73 18.96
CA ALA A 49 -9.79 6.80 20.08
C ALA A 49 -8.37 6.23 20.21
N ARG A 50 -7.63 6.14 19.10
CA ARG A 50 -6.21 5.73 19.09
C ARG A 50 -5.25 6.84 19.51
N ARG A 51 -5.69 8.08 19.68
CA ARG A 51 -4.81 9.14 20.15
C ARG A 51 -4.35 8.83 21.59
N GLN A 52 -3.04 8.79 21.78
CA GLN A 52 -2.43 8.60 23.10
C GLN A 52 -2.01 9.94 23.68
N PRO A 53 -2.68 10.44 24.74
CA PRO A 53 -2.18 11.56 25.53
C PRO A 53 -0.92 11.16 26.33
N PRO A 54 -0.11 12.13 26.81
CA PRO A 54 -0.40 13.56 26.78
C PRO A 54 -0.13 14.19 25.41
N PHE A 55 -1.07 15.02 24.97
CA PHE A 55 -0.78 15.94 23.86
C PHE A 55 0.12 17.05 24.37
N ARG A 56 0.96 17.58 23.49
CA ARG A 56 1.73 18.78 23.78
C ARG A 56 0.80 19.94 24.12
N SER A 57 1.16 20.71 25.13
CA SER A 57 0.48 21.94 25.47
C SER A 57 0.69 22.99 24.37
N LYS A 58 -0.16 24.01 24.36
CA LYS A 58 0.01 25.15 23.45
C LYS A 58 1.37 25.83 23.70
N GLU A 59 1.74 25.99 24.96
CA GLU A 59 2.97 26.64 25.39
C GLU A 59 4.21 25.89 24.91
N GLU A 60 4.19 24.56 24.94
CA GLU A 60 5.26 23.71 24.42
C GLU A 60 5.44 23.87 22.90
N ILE A 61 4.32 23.89 22.17
CA ILE A 61 4.32 24.10 20.71
C ILE A 61 4.84 25.51 20.37
N ASP A 62 4.36 26.52 21.08
CA ASP A 62 4.76 27.92 20.87
C ASP A 62 6.25 28.12 21.18
N ALA A 63 6.78 27.48 22.23
CA ALA A 63 8.19 27.55 22.59
C ALA A 63 9.09 26.91 21.52
N GLU A 64 8.69 25.74 21.01
CA GLU A 64 9.43 25.07 19.94
C GLU A 64 9.44 25.87 18.64
N TRP A 65 8.31 26.46 18.26
CA TRP A 65 8.24 27.31 17.07
C TRP A 65 9.16 28.53 17.17
N ARG A 66 9.19 29.20 18.33
CA ARG A 66 10.12 30.32 18.57
C ARG A 66 11.58 29.88 18.46
N ARG A 67 11.95 28.75 19.08
CA ARG A 67 13.30 28.19 18.98
C ARG A 67 13.70 27.95 17.53
N GLN A 68 12.85 27.29 16.75
CA GLN A 68 13.13 27.01 15.34
C GLN A 68 13.28 28.30 14.52
N ARG A 69 12.44 29.32 14.75
CA ARG A 69 12.59 30.61 14.10
C ARG A 69 13.94 31.26 14.44
N ASP A 70 14.30 31.27 15.73
CA ASP A 70 15.52 31.92 16.20
C ASP A 70 16.79 31.16 15.75
N GLU A 71 16.70 29.85 15.46
CA GLU A 71 17.77 29.06 14.82
C GLU A 71 18.02 29.43 13.34
N TRP A 72 17.07 30.11 12.69
CA TRP A 72 17.17 30.51 11.28
C TRP A 72 17.64 31.96 11.09
N GLU A 73 17.81 32.72 12.18
CA GLU A 73 18.39 34.07 12.21
C GLU A 73 19.88 34.03 12.61
#